data_AF-A0A1S4CBA0-F1
#
_entry.id   AF-A0A1S4CBA0-F1
#
_cell.length_a   1.000
_cell.length_b   1.000
_cell.length_c   1.000
_cell.angle_alpha   90.00
_cell.angle_beta   90.00
_cell.angle_gamma   90.00
#
_symmetry.space_group_name_H-M   'P 1'
#
loop_
_entity.id
_entity.type
_entity.pdbx_description
1 polymer ?
#
loop_
_entity_poly.entity_id
_entity_poly.type
_entity_poly.pdbx_seq_one_letter_code
_entity_poly.pdbx_strand_id
1 'polypeptide(L)'
;MASAKYFLIFLLAALIATPIAVAQLVSIRIGGVVFCSVSGNLDVINGLPTQVFPNASVQLQCGARNVVSSTTTNGSGVFSLVLDPLINTLPLLLSNCSLVVATPTIMSRPEIPTS
;
A
#
# COMPACT_ATOMS: atom_id res chain seq x y z
N MET A 1 19.20 -58.10 -0.99
CA MET A 1 18.64 -57.30 0.14
C MET A 1 19.46 -56.05 0.48
N ALA A 2 20.78 -56.01 0.27
CA ALA A 2 21.61 -54.83 0.58
C ALA A 2 21.35 -53.60 -0.32
N SER A 3 21.08 -53.78 -1.62
CA SER A 3 20.85 -52.69 -2.58
C SER A 3 19.65 -51.80 -2.24
N ALA A 4 18.55 -52.40 -1.78
CA ALA A 4 17.33 -51.65 -1.40
C ALA A 4 17.57 -50.76 -0.17
N LYS A 5 18.46 -51.20 0.73
CA LYS A 5 18.84 -50.45 1.93
C LYS A 5 19.64 -49.20 1.58
N TYR A 6 20.62 -49.31 0.67
CA TYR A 6 21.38 -48.14 0.20
C TYR A 6 20.53 -47.16 -0.61
N PHE A 7 19.60 -47.68 -1.42
CA PHE A 7 18.65 -46.86 -2.16
C PHE A 7 17.74 -46.05 -1.22
N LEU A 8 17.20 -46.67 -0.17
CA LEU A 8 16.40 -46.00 0.84
C LEU A 8 17.18 -44.91 1.60
N ILE A 9 18.45 -45.18 1.92
CA ILE A 9 19.31 -44.19 2.60
C ILE A 9 19.53 -42.95 1.72
N PHE A 10 19.78 -43.14 0.42
CA PHE A 10 19.91 -42.03 -0.53
C PHE A 10 18.62 -41.23 -0.67
N LEU A 11 17.46 -41.91 -0.70
CA LEU A 11 16.16 -41.26 -0.79
C LEU A 11 15.87 -40.40 0.45
N LEU A 12 16.16 -40.90 1.65
CA LEU A 12 16.03 -40.12 2.89
C LEU A 12 16.96 -38.91 2.88
N ALA A 13 18.21 -39.06 2.45
CA ALA A 13 19.17 -37.96 2.37
C ALA A 13 18.74 -36.86 1.38
N ALA A 14 18.09 -37.22 0.27
CA ALA A 14 17.55 -36.26 -0.68
C ALA A 14 16.37 -35.45 -0.12
N LEU A 15 15.54 -36.06 0.73
CA LEU A 15 14.36 -35.41 1.31
C LEU A 15 14.73 -34.32 2.34
N ILE A 16 15.85 -34.48 3.05
CA ILE A 16 16.35 -33.46 4.00
C ILE A 16 17.06 -32.29 3.29
N ALA A 17 17.49 -32.49 2.04
CA ALA A 17 18.16 -31.47 1.24
C ALA A 17 17.18 -30.55 0.50
N THR A 18 15.89 -30.86 0.48
CA THR A 18 14.91 -29.97 -0.15
C THR A 18 14.71 -28.72 0.71
N PRO A 19 14.90 -27.51 0.17
CA PRO A 19 14.53 -26.30 0.89
C PRO A 19 13.03 -26.32 1.16
N ILE A 20 12.64 -26.16 2.42
CA ILE A 20 11.25 -25.95 2.81
C ILE A 20 10.91 -24.53 2.37
N ALA A 21 10.23 -24.38 1.23
CA ALA A 21 9.74 -23.08 0.79
C ALA A 21 8.60 -22.66 1.74
N VAL A 22 8.91 -21.86 2.76
CA VAL A 22 7.89 -21.18 3.54
C VAL A 22 7.38 -20.03 2.68
N ALA A 23 6.14 -20.13 2.21
CA ALA A 23 5.47 -19.00 1.56
C ALA A 23 5.25 -17.90 2.61
N GLN A 24 6.19 -16.96 2.72
CA GLN A 24 6.01 -15.76 3.51
C GLN A 24 5.05 -14.84 2.73
N LEU A 25 3.78 -14.78 3.15
CA LEU A 25 2.87 -13.75 2.66
C LEU A 25 3.34 -12.39 3.19
N VAL A 26 4.13 -11.69 2.39
CA VAL A 26 4.57 -10.32 2.71
C VAL A 26 3.44 -9.37 2.30
N SER A 27 2.69 -8.85 3.28
CA SER A 27 1.71 -7.79 3.02
C SER A 27 2.42 -6.44 2.94
N ILE A 28 2.24 -5.74 1.82
CA ILE A 28 2.77 -4.39 1.62
C ILE A 28 1.72 -3.39 2.08
N ARG A 29 2.15 -2.44 2.91
CA ARG A 29 1.31 -1.33 3.39
C ARG A 29 1.88 0.00 2.95
N ILE A 30 1.05 0.81 2.31
CA ILE A 30 1.38 2.19 1.92
C ILE A 30 0.57 3.12 2.84
N GLY A 31 1.21 4.14 3.38
CA GLY A 31 0.56 5.10 4.28
C GLY A 31 1.03 6.52 4.00
N GLY A 32 0.19 7.47 4.40
CA GLY A 32 0.49 8.89 4.27
C GLY A 32 -0.64 9.76 4.81
N VAL A 33 -0.50 11.07 4.64
CA VAL A 33 -1.47 12.08 5.05
C VAL A 33 -1.84 12.92 3.83
N VAL A 34 -3.13 13.20 3.65
CA VAL A 34 -3.62 14.12 2.62
C VAL A 34 -3.92 15.47 3.28
N PHE A 35 -3.30 16.52 2.74
CA PHE A 35 -3.50 17.89 3.17
C PHE A 35 -4.40 18.64 2.18
N CYS A 36 -5.18 19.58 2.71
CA CYS A 36 -5.92 20.57 1.96
C CYS A 36 -5.12 21.88 1.97
N SER A 37 -4.70 22.36 0.81
CA SER A 37 -4.15 23.70 0.64
C SER A 37 -5.14 24.58 -0.12
N VAL A 38 -5.47 25.72 0.48
CA VAL A 38 -6.37 26.72 -0.10
C VAL A 38 -5.71 27.62 -1.14
N SER A 39 -4.37 27.60 -1.24
CA SER A 39 -3.59 28.50 -2.11
C SER A 39 -2.51 27.77 -2.93
N GLY A 40 -2.53 26.43 -2.95
CA GLY A 40 -1.50 25.61 -3.60
C GLY A 40 -0.15 25.59 -2.89
N ASN A 41 0.09 26.49 -1.95
CA ASN A 41 1.27 26.50 -1.09
C ASN A 41 0.97 25.78 0.22
N LEU A 42 1.81 24.81 0.57
CA LEU A 42 1.85 24.24 1.91
C LEU A 42 2.63 25.21 2.79
N ASP A 43 1.91 26.11 3.48
CA ASP A 43 2.54 27.05 4.40
C ASP A 43 2.89 26.37 5.74
N VAL A 44 3.73 25.33 5.65
CA VAL A 44 4.31 24.65 6.82
C VAL A 44 5.32 25.57 7.52
N ILE A 45 5.89 26.53 6.78
CA ILE A 45 6.98 27.39 7.25
C ILE A 45 6.47 28.53 8.15
N ASN A 46 5.25 29.04 7.96
CA ASN A 46 4.72 30.12 8.80
C ASN A 46 3.87 29.62 9.99
N GLY A 47 3.86 28.31 10.28
CA GLY A 47 3.15 27.77 11.44
C GLY A 47 1.62 27.81 11.36
N LEU A 48 1.06 28.02 10.16
CA LEU A 48 -0.38 27.90 9.93
C LEU A 48 -0.78 26.41 10.00
N PRO A 49 -1.87 26.03 10.71
CA PRO A 49 -2.27 24.64 10.79
C PRO A 49 -2.57 24.12 9.37
N THR A 50 -1.75 23.17 8.90
CA THR A 50 -2.00 22.48 7.63
C THR A 50 -3.33 21.77 7.75
N GLN A 51 -4.36 22.29 7.09
CA GLN A 51 -5.67 21.69 7.10
C GLN A 51 -5.57 20.30 6.47
N VAL A 52 -6.06 19.28 7.17
CA VAL A 52 -6.08 17.91 6.66
C VAL A 52 -7.31 17.70 5.80
N PHE A 53 -7.27 16.76 4.85
CA PHE A 53 -8.43 16.40 4.04
C PHE A 53 -9.06 15.09 4.56
N PRO A 54 -10.06 15.14 5.45
CA PRO A 54 -10.74 13.95 5.94
C PRO A 54 -11.70 13.37 4.90
N ASN A 55 -11.97 12.07 4.98
CA ASN A 55 -12.88 11.33 4.09
C ASN A 55 -12.53 11.45 2.59
N ALA A 56 -11.27 11.72 2.26
CA ALA A 56 -10.79 11.80 0.90
C ALA A 56 -10.58 10.38 0.35
N SER A 57 -11.08 10.11 -0.87
CA SER A 57 -10.80 8.87 -1.58
C SER A 57 -9.39 8.90 -2.14
N VAL A 58 -8.56 7.95 -1.71
CA VAL A 58 -7.19 7.76 -2.17
C VAL A 58 -7.10 6.43 -2.90
N GLN A 59 -6.57 6.45 -4.11
CA GLN A 59 -6.43 5.28 -4.97
C GLN A 59 -4.97 5.07 -5.35
N LEU A 60 -4.49 3.83 -5.25
CA LEU A 60 -3.27 3.40 -5.89
C LEU A 60 -3.59 2.94 -7.30
N GLN A 61 -3.14 3.71 -8.29
CA GLN A 61 -3.33 3.42 -9.70
C GLN A 61 -2.01 3.00 -10.33
N CYS A 62 -2.01 1.89 -11.07
CA CYS A 62 -0.81 1.37 -11.72
C CYS A 62 -1.02 1.19 -13.22
N GLY A 63 0.04 1.33 -14.02
CA GLY A 63 0.00 1.18 -15.47
C GLY A 63 -0.97 2.16 -16.14
N ALA A 64 -1.93 1.65 -16.91
CA ALA A 64 -2.94 2.44 -17.62
C ALA A 64 -4.08 2.94 -16.69
N ARG A 65 -3.74 3.46 -15.50
CA ARG A 65 -4.67 3.92 -14.45
C ARG A 65 -5.54 2.83 -13.82
N ASN A 66 -5.05 1.59 -13.79
CA ASN A 66 -5.76 0.50 -13.14
C ASN A 66 -5.72 0.69 -11.62
N VAL A 67 -6.89 0.75 -10.98
CA VAL A 67 -6.98 0.86 -9.51
C VAL A 67 -6.65 -0.50 -8.90
N VAL A 68 -5.54 -0.56 -8.17
CA VAL A 68 -5.07 -1.79 -7.50
C VAL A 68 -5.54 -1.83 -6.05
N SER A 69 -5.67 -0.68 -5.41
CA SER A 69 -6.19 -0.55 -4.05
C SER A 69 -6.75 0.84 -3.84
N SER A 70 -7.75 0.96 -2.96
CA SER A 70 -8.36 2.23 -2.60
C SER A 70 -8.71 2.27 -1.12
N THR A 71 -8.63 3.47 -0.54
CA THR A 71 -9.00 3.70 0.87
C THR A 71 -9.54 5.12 1.02
N THR A 72 -10.05 5.43 2.21
CA THR A 72 -10.47 6.77 2.58
C THR A 72 -9.62 7.30 3.72
N THR A 73 -9.26 8.57 3.68
CA THR A 73 -8.58 9.21 4.80
C THR A 73 -9.49 9.30 6.03
N ASN A 74 -8.91 9.16 7.21
CA ASN A 74 -9.64 9.36 8.48
C ASN A 74 -9.79 10.85 8.83
N GLY A 75 -10.33 11.16 10.02
CA GLY A 75 -10.50 12.54 10.51
C GLY A 75 -9.21 13.37 10.60
N SER A 76 -8.05 12.71 10.65
CA SER A 76 -6.72 13.34 10.64
C SER A 76 -6.09 13.41 9.23
N GLY A 77 -6.84 13.08 8.18
CA GLY A 77 -6.32 13.02 6.81
C GLY A 77 -5.38 11.83 6.53
N VAL A 78 -5.22 10.91 7.48
CA VAL A 78 -4.33 9.75 7.34
C VAL A 78 -5.01 8.67 6.52
N PHE A 79 -4.30 8.13 5.53
CA PHE A 79 -4.73 6.96 4.78
C PHE A 79 -3.75 5.79 4.99
N SER A 80 -4.27 4.57 4.83
CA SER A 80 -3.42 3.41 4.66
C SER A 80 -4.04 2.40 3.71
N LEU A 81 -3.25 2.00 2.73
CA LEU A 81 -3.58 1.03 1.70
C LEU A 81 -2.84 -0.26 2.03
N VAL A 82 -3.58 -1.35 2.14
CA VAL A 82 -3.02 -2.70 2.25
C VAL A 82 -3.15 -3.34 0.88
N LEU A 83 -2.03 -3.83 0.36
CA LEU A 83 -2.01 -4.58 -0.89
C LEU A 83 -2.17 -6.07 -0.61
N ASP A 84 -2.93 -6.72 -1.48
CA ASP A 84 -3.14 -8.17 -1.44
C ASP A 84 -1.81 -8.90 -1.77
N PRO A 85 -1.25 -9.69 -0.86
CA PRO A 85 -0.01 -10.44 -1.10
C PRO A 85 -0.18 -11.59 -2.10
N LEU A 86 -1.43 -12.00 -2.42
CA LEU A 86 -1.71 -13.08 -3.36
C LEU A 86 -1.53 -12.63 -4.82
N ILE A 87 -1.71 -11.34 -5.08
CA ILE A 87 -1.42 -10.74 -6.36
C ILE A 87 0.06 -10.35 -6.33
N ASN A 88 0.80 -10.60 -7.42
CA ASN A 88 2.23 -10.31 -7.53
C ASN A 88 2.46 -8.78 -7.50
N THR A 89 2.28 -8.18 -6.32
CA THR A 89 2.08 -6.74 -6.10
C THR A 89 3.37 -5.96 -6.11
N LEU A 90 4.48 -6.60 -5.75
CA LEU A 90 5.80 -5.95 -5.74
C LEU A 90 6.27 -5.57 -7.17
N PRO A 91 6.22 -6.46 -8.18
CA PRO A 91 6.49 -6.05 -9.56
C PRO A 91 5.53 -4.97 -10.08
N LEU A 92 4.24 -5.05 -9.71
CA LEU A 92 3.25 -4.04 -10.11
C LEU A 92 3.63 -2.66 -9.57
N LEU A 93 3.99 -2.57 -8.29
CA LEU A 93 4.47 -1.35 -7.62
C LEU A 93 5.70 -0.73 -8.31
N LEU A 94 6.63 -1.56 -8.78
CA LEU A 94 7.84 -1.14 -9.48
C LEU A 94 7.57 -0.68 -10.93
N SER A 95 6.41 -1.03 -11.50
CA SER A 95 6.08 -0.88 -12.92
C SER A 95 5.22 0.35 -13.27
N ASN A 96 5.36 1.45 -12.54
CA ASN A 96 4.57 2.70 -12.65
C ASN A 96 3.25 2.68 -11.87
N CYS A 97 3.33 2.86 -10.55
CA CYS A 97 2.18 3.18 -9.72
C CYS A 97 2.21 4.64 -9.24
N SER A 98 1.04 5.26 -9.15
CA SER A 98 0.83 6.60 -8.62
C SER A 98 -0.32 6.60 -7.63
N LEU A 99 -0.18 7.39 -6.57
CA LEU A 99 -1.29 7.68 -5.66
C LEU A 99 -2.11 8.84 -6.22
N VAL A 100 -3.41 8.64 -6.35
CA VAL A 100 -4.36 9.63 -6.86
C VAL A 100 -5.42 9.90 -5.80
N VAL A 101 -5.62 11.17 -5.46
CA VAL A 101 -6.75 11.61 -4.63
C VAL A 101 -7.94 11.83 -5.57
N ALA A 102 -8.92 10.93 -5.51
CA ALA A 102 -10.07 10.92 -6.42
C ALA A 102 -11.27 11.72 -5.91
N THR A 103 -11.17 12.34 -4.73
CA THR A 103 -12.25 13.15 -4.16
C THR A 103 -12.50 14.40 -4.99
N PRO A 104 -13.76 14.71 -5.35
CA PRO A 104 -14.12 16.00 -5.92
C PRO A 104 -13.75 17.13 -4.95
N THR A 105 -13.05 18.15 -5.44
CA THR A 105 -12.51 19.31 -4.68
C THR A 105 -13.55 20.15 -3.95
N ILE A 106 -14.84 19.89 -4.16
CA ILE A 106 -15.96 20.65 -3.56
C ILE A 106 -16.12 20.34 -2.05
N MET A 107 -15.61 19.20 -1.57
CA MET A 107 -15.69 18.82 -0.15
C MET A 107 -14.61 19.41 0.75
N SER A 108 -13.60 20.10 0.19
CA SER A 108 -12.53 20.69 0.98
C SER A 108 -12.85 22.10 1.50
N ARG A 109 -14.13 22.50 1.52
CA ARG A 109 -14.53 23.85 1.96
C ARG A 109 -14.17 24.00 3.44
N PRO A 110 -13.28 24.96 3.79
CA PRO A 110 -13.15 25.37 5.18
C PRO A 110 -14.52 25.90 5.61
N GLU A 111 -15.11 25.34 6.66
CA GLU A 111 -16.17 26.06 7.37
C GLU A 111 -15.53 27.37 7.84
N ILE A 112 -15.85 28.46 7.14
CA ILE A 112 -15.47 29.80 7.53
C ILE A 112 -16.07 30.02 8.92
N PRO A 113 -15.28 30.30 9.97
CA PRO A 113 -15.84 30.68 11.25
C PRO A 113 -16.54 32.02 11.06
N THR A 114 -17.88 32.01 11.13
CA THR A 114 -18.66 33.25 11.23
C THR A 114 -18.39 33.86 12.60
N SER A 115 -17.79 35.05 12.58
CA SER A 115 -17.66 35.94 13.74
C SER A 115 -19.01 36.35 14.31
#